data_AF-A0A9E5DZU7-F1
#
_entry.id   AF-A0A9E5DZU7-F1
#
_cell.length_a   1.000
_cell.length_b   1.000
_cell.length_c   1.000
_cell.angle_alpha   90.00
_cell.angle_beta   90.00
_cell.angle_gamma   90.00
#
_symmetry.space_group_name_H-M   'P 1'
#
loop_
_entity.id
_entity.type
_entity.pdbx_description
1 polymer ?
#
loop_
_entity_poly.entity_id
_entity_poly.type
_entity_poly.pdbx_seq_one_letter_code
_entity_poly.pdbx_strand_id
1 'polypeptide(L)' 'MTTVALSAHFDGEKIQLDEPCKLPENARLVVVVLPTDDDRQEWSRLAAQQLAKAYGNSEPEYTTADLRP' A
#
# COMPACT_ATOMS: atom_id res chain seq x y z
N MET A 1 -4.54 -29.05 2.61
CA MET A 1 -4.61 -27.90 3.54
C MET A 1 -4.37 -26.65 2.73
N THR A 2 -5.15 -25.60 2.99
CA THR A 2 -5.04 -24.34 2.23
C THR A 2 -4.12 -23.39 2.99
N THR A 3 -3.11 -22.87 2.31
CA THR A 3 -2.27 -21.79 2.86
C THR A 3 -3.14 -20.53 3.01
N VAL A 4 -3.08 -19.90 4.17
CA VAL A 4 -3.72 -18.62 4.43
C VAL A 4 -2.65 -17.58 4.78
N ALA A 5 -2.75 -16.39 4.20
CA ALA A 5 -1.98 -15.24 4.63
C ALA A 5 -2.73 -14.56 5.76
N LEU A 6 -2.07 -14.34 6.90
CA LEU A 6 -2.63 -13.69 8.07
C LEU A 6 -1.93 -12.35 8.26
N SER A 7 -2.69 -11.29 8.53
CA SER A 7 -2.14 -10.00 8.92
C SER A 7 -1.66 -10.06 10.37
N ALA A 8 -0.50 -9.45 10.61
CA ALA A 8 0.12 -9.43 11.90
C ALA A 8 1.09 -8.24 12.01
N HIS A 9 1.30 -7.77 13.24
CA HIS A 9 2.32 -6.79 13.56
C HIS A 9 3.23 -7.28 14.68
N PHE A 10 4.46 -6.74 14.74
CA PHE A 10 5.37 -6.96 15.85
C PHE A 10 5.17 -5.84 16.88
N ASP A 11 4.81 -6.19 18.11
CA ASP A 11 4.54 -5.24 19.19
C ASP A 11 5.81 -4.78 19.94
N GLY A 12 6.99 -5.25 19.51
CA GLY A 12 8.28 -5.03 20.17
C GLY A 12 8.78 -6.24 20.97
N GLU A 13 7.92 -7.21 21.26
CA GLU A 13 8.26 -8.44 21.99
C GLU A 13 7.79 -9.70 21.24
N LYS A 14 6.59 -9.65 20.66
CA LYS A 14 5.88 -10.79 20.05
C LYS A 14 5.24 -10.40 18.71
N ILE A 15 5.02 -11.40 17.87
CA ILE A 15 4.20 -11.27 16.66
C ILE A 15 2.74 -11.45 17.08
N GLN A 16 1.91 -10.43 16.87
CA GLN A 16 0.48 -10.41 17.17
C GLN A 16 -0.30 -10.57 15.88
N LEU A 17 -1.21 -11.55 15.81
CA LEU A 17 -2.16 -11.63 14.72
C LEU A 17 -3.19 -10.51 14.86
N ASP A 18 -3.45 -9.78 13.77
CA ASP A 18 -4.39 -8.65 13.80
C ASP A 18 -5.84 -9.13 13.97
N GLU A 19 -6.15 -10.31 13.44
CA GLU A 19 -7.44 -10.98 13.64
C GLU A 19 -7.30 -12.34 14.36
N PRO A 20 -8.32 -12.76 15.14
CA PRO A 20 -8.34 -14.08 15.75
C PRO A 20 -8.27 -15.20 14.71
N CYS A 21 -7.33 -16.13 14.87
CA CYS A 21 -7.17 -17.30 14.01
C CYS A 21 -6.99 -18.58 14.83
N LYS A 22 -7.69 -19.66 14.45
CA LYS A 22 -7.53 -20.97 15.08
C LYS A 22 -6.32 -21.68 14.49
N LEU A 23 -5.24 -21.75 15.26
CA LEU A 23 -4.05 -22.51 14.90
C LEU A 23 -4.09 -23.90 15.56
N PRO A 24 -3.97 -25.00 14.80
CA PRO A 24 -3.81 -26.32 15.40
C PRO A 24 -2.47 -26.40 16.13
N GLU A 25 -2.39 -27.30 17.13
CA GLU A 25 -1.13 -27.57 17.81
C GLU A 25 -0.05 -27.99 16.80
N ASN A 26 1.17 -27.45 16.97
CA ASN A 26 2.31 -27.70 16.09
C ASN A 26 2.07 -27.33 14.61
N ALA A 27 1.16 -26.39 14.34
CA ALA A 27 0.99 -25.83 13.00
C ALA A 27 2.35 -25.35 12.44
N ARG A 28 2.68 -25.75 11.23
CA ARG A 28 3.85 -25.23 10.52
C ARG A 28 3.55 -23.81 10.05
N LEU A 29 4.26 -22.83 10.57
CA LEU A 29 4.13 -21.42 10.20
C LEU A 29 5.29 -20.98 9.31
N VAL A 30 5.01 -20.07 8.38
CA VAL A 30 6.01 -19.33 7.61
C VAL A 30 5.83 -17.86 7.94
N VAL A 31 6.86 -17.22 8.48
CA VAL A 31 6.83 -15.80 8.84
C VAL A 31 7.59 -15.04 7.76
N VAL A 32 6.93 -14.02 7.19
CA VAL A 32 7.52 -13.10 6.22
C VAL A 32 7.44 -11.70 6.81
N VAL A 33 8.59 -11.07 7.01
CA VAL A 33 8.66 -9.67 7.47
C VAL A 33 8.57 -8.78 6.24
N LEU A 34 7.51 -7.96 6.18
CA LEU A 34 7.34 -7.00 5.10
C LEU A 34 8.26 -5.78 5.34
N PRO A 35 8.84 -5.20 4.29
CA PRO A 35 9.61 -3.97 4.42
C PRO A 35 8.70 -2.85 4.91
N THR A 36 9.25 -1.91 5.68
CA THR A 36 8.56 -0.68 6.01
C THR A 36 8.32 0.13 4.73
N ASP A 37 7.10 0.60 4.55
CA ASP A 37 6.73 1.45 3.42
C ASP A 37 6.93 2.92 3.81
N ASP A 38 8.17 3.24 4.20
CA ASP A 38 8.53 4.53 4.82
C ASP A 38 8.25 5.71 3.88
N ASP A 39 8.40 5.49 2.57
CA ASP A 39 8.16 6.52 1.56
C ASP A 39 6.69 6.57 1.10
N ARG A 40 5.83 5.62 1.48
CA ARG A 40 4.45 5.52 0.98
C ARG A 40 3.68 6.81 1.15
N GLN A 41 3.83 7.42 2.32
CA GLN A 41 3.11 8.63 2.68
C GLN A 41 3.62 9.82 1.86
N GLU A 42 4.94 9.92 1.67
CA GLU A 42 5.54 10.96 0.84
C GLU A 42 5.17 10.79 -0.64
N TRP A 43 5.18 9.56 -1.16
CA TRP A 43 4.69 9.26 -2.51
C TRP A 43 3.21 9.58 -2.67
N SER A 44 2.38 9.23 -1.69
CA SER A 44 0.94 9.54 -1.70
C SER A 44 0.70 11.05 -1.67
N ARG A 45 1.47 11.78 -0.86
CA ARG A 45 1.42 13.25 -0.77
C ARG A 45 1.84 13.89 -2.09
N LEU A 46 2.95 13.45 -2.68
CA LEU A 46 3.43 13.94 -3.96
C LEU A 46 2.40 13.67 -5.06
N ALA A 47 1.85 12.46 -5.13
CA ALA A 47 0.84 12.09 -6.11
C ALA A 47 -0.41 12.97 -5.99
N ALA A 48 -0.91 13.20 -4.77
CA ALA A 48 -2.05 14.09 -4.54
C ALA A 48 -1.76 15.53 -4.98
N GLN A 49 -0.55 16.06 -4.71
CA GLN A 49 -0.15 17.40 -5.13
C GLN A 49 -0.07 17.54 -6.65
N GLN A 50 0.51 16.55 -7.34
CA GLN A 50 0.60 16.57 -8.80
C GLN A 50 -0.77 16.41 -9.45
N LEU A 51 -1.65 15.58 -8.86
CA LEU A 51 -3.02 15.44 -9.31
C LEU A 51 -3.77 16.77 -9.22
N ALA A 52 -3.68 17.46 -8.08
CA ALA A 52 -4.31 18.77 -7.90
C ALA A 52 -3.76 19.83 -8.88
N LYS A 53 -2.46 19.75 -9.21
CA LYS A 53 -1.84 20.64 -10.20
C LYS A 53 -2.32 20.37 -11.62
N ALA A 54 -2.48 19.09 -11.99
CA ALA A 54 -2.94 18.69 -13.33
C ALA A 54 -4.33 19.25 -13.64
N TYR A 55 -5.23 19.25 -12.65
CA TYR A 55 -6.60 19.77 -12.76
C TYR A 55 -6.77 21.15 -12.12
N GLY A 56 -5.69 21.93 -12.01
CA GLY A 56 -5.70 23.27 -11.42
C GLY A 56 -6.10 24.34 -12.43
N ASN A 57 -6.41 25.55 -11.95
CA ASN A 57 -6.79 26.69 -12.81
C ASN A 57 -5.73 27.13 -13.84
N SER A 58 -4.51 26.58 -13.73
CA SER A 58 -3.41 26.80 -14.69
C SER A 58 -3.29 25.68 -15.73
N GLU A 59 -4.24 24.75 -15.79
CA GLU A 59 -4.30 23.73 -16.82
C GLU A 59 -4.49 24.39 -18.19
N PRO A 60 -3.65 24.07 -19.20
CA PRO A 60 -3.81 24.60 -20.54
C PRO A 60 -5.05 23.98 -21.20
N GLU A 61 -5.83 24.80 -21.90
CA GLU A 61 -6.94 24.31 -22.72
C GLU A 61 -6.38 23.51 -23.90
N TYR A 62 -6.69 22.21 -23.93
CA TYR A 62 -6.30 21.35 -25.04
C TYR A 62 -7.27 21.53 -26.20
N THR A 63 -6.73 21.81 -27.38
CA THR A 63 -7.51 22.05 -28.60
C THR A 63 -7.22 20.99 -29.66
N THR A 64 -7.96 21.03 -30.76
CA THR A 64 -7.68 20.19 -31.93
C THR A 64 -6.30 20.44 -32.53
N ALA A 65 -5.66 21.57 -32.24
CA ALA A 65 -4.30 21.88 -32.69
C ALA A 65 -3.21 21.08 -31.96
N ASP A 66 -3.52 20.51 -30.79
CA ASP A 66 -2.59 19.75 -29.96
C ASP A 66 -2.53 18.26 -30.34
N LEU A 67 -3.38 17.82 -31.27
CA LEU A 67 -3.41 16.45 -31.76
C LEU A 67 -2.21 16.18 -32.68
N ARG A 68 -1.46 15.12 -32.39
CA ARG A 68 -0.45 14.59 -33.32
C ARG A 68 -1.12 13.73 -34.40
N PRO A 69 -0.65 13.78 -35.66
CA PRO A 69 -1.19 12.96 -36.75
C PRO A 69 -0.96 11.46 -36.53
#